data_AF-A0A0A8E7V0-F1
#
_entry.id   AF-A0A0A8E7V0-F1
#
_cell.length_a   1.000
_cell.length_b   1.000
_cell.length_c   1.000
_cell.angle_alpha   90.00
_cell.angle_beta   90.00
_cell.angle_gamma   90.00
#
_symmetry.space_group_name_H-M   'P 1'
#
loop_
_entity.id
_entity.type
_entity.pdbx_description
1 polymer ?
#
loop_
_entity_poly.entity_id
_entity_poly.type
_entity_poly.pdbx_seq_one_letter_code
_entity_poly.pdbx_strand_id
1 'polypeptide(L)'
;MKKLLLATILAIPAMGYCGLIDWLTGYPEVREKLSQRLTEKYNSDKFEILELTYSDNLKGYNFKAKDITKDITGSGSYFPESGVIAANVFKKEMLKRDLERILKPYISQVSDNYNFVAGFGSVTPVEMSAKETMKIVDSTLDYMYEDGVDASKLIADKKGLVRIGIGLSIQSKQDPESIYKVLKMVYEVNKYFQEHDVGEYTLNIETFDVPDKFNISEWLKLQREYQRSGFSIADKYQDEELYKYAWGYLNIKSCRDSLLDWDKTCNIKYRTEKKKELVKVDKSTLKADKIHSIQDVAKYFEIYDNYGQPTVERITGQSGRKYVNEYWQAKNGRKVTPLDKTKYYPAVEKIISENK
;
A
#
# COMPACT_ATOMS: atom_id res chain seq x y z
N MET A 1 -55.02 -25.18 29.69
CA MET A 1 -54.24 -24.23 28.84
C MET A 1 -52.76 -24.07 29.21
N LYS A 2 -52.29 -24.39 30.43
CA LYS A 2 -50.84 -24.35 30.79
C LYS A 2 -50.00 -25.56 30.33
N LYS A 3 -50.63 -26.67 29.92
CA LYS A 3 -49.93 -27.87 29.42
C LYS A 3 -49.75 -27.92 27.91
N LEU A 4 -50.45 -27.06 27.15
CA LEU A 4 -50.32 -27.01 25.69
C LEU A 4 -49.15 -26.12 25.24
N LEU A 5 -48.79 -25.10 26.03
CA LEU A 5 -47.69 -24.16 25.73
C LEU A 5 -46.29 -24.77 25.92
N LEU A 6 -46.15 -25.79 26.76
CA LEU A 6 -44.86 -26.48 26.95
C LEU A 6 -44.53 -27.43 25.79
N ALA A 7 -45.55 -27.97 25.12
CA ALA A 7 -45.37 -28.88 24.00
C ALA A 7 -45.04 -28.16 22.68
N THR A 8 -45.46 -26.90 22.50
CA THR A 8 -45.14 -26.11 21.30
C THR A 8 -43.74 -25.51 21.32
N ILE A 9 -43.09 -25.38 22.49
CA ILE A 9 -41.68 -24.97 22.60
C ILE A 9 -40.75 -26.18 22.36
N LEU A 10 -41.20 -27.39 22.68
CA LEU A 10 -40.42 -28.63 22.49
C LEU A 10 -40.56 -29.25 21.08
N ALA A 11 -41.32 -28.63 20.18
CA ALA A 11 -41.56 -29.11 18.82
C ALA A 11 -41.19 -28.09 17.73
N ILE A 12 -40.38 -27.07 18.05
CA ILE A 12 -39.61 -26.36 17.03
C ILE A 12 -38.45 -27.29 16.67
N PRO A 13 -38.24 -27.65 15.40
CA PRO A 13 -37.21 -28.61 15.03
C PRO A 13 -35.88 -28.19 15.64
N ALA A 14 -35.26 -29.10 16.40
CA ALA A 14 -33.92 -28.94 16.97
C ALA A 14 -32.83 -28.62 15.93
N MET A 15 -33.18 -28.58 14.63
CA MET A 15 -32.34 -28.14 13.53
C MET A 15 -32.24 -26.61 13.36
N GLY A 16 -33.03 -25.79 14.08
CA GLY A 16 -32.96 -24.33 14.03
C GLY A 16 -32.39 -23.63 15.28
N TYR A 17 -32.22 -24.35 16.39
CA TYR A 17 -31.95 -23.75 17.71
C TYR A 17 -30.48 -23.40 17.93
N CYS A 18 -29.55 -24.20 17.41
CA CYS A 18 -28.11 -23.90 17.53
C CYS A 18 -27.75 -22.66 16.71
N GLY A 19 -28.27 -22.52 15.49
CA GLY A 19 -28.00 -21.37 14.62
C GLY A 19 -28.51 -20.02 15.15
N LEU A 20 -29.67 -20.00 15.82
CA LEU A 20 -30.25 -18.76 16.36
C LEU A 20 -29.56 -18.31 17.65
N ILE A 21 -29.22 -19.24 18.56
CA ILE A 21 -28.48 -18.93 19.78
C ILE A 21 -27.04 -18.55 19.45
N ASP A 22 -26.38 -19.26 18.53
CA ASP A 22 -25.03 -18.91 18.11
C ASP A 22 -25.02 -17.54 17.41
N TRP A 23 -26.04 -17.20 16.62
CA TRP A 23 -26.18 -15.86 16.06
C TRP A 23 -26.40 -14.79 17.15
N LEU A 24 -27.26 -15.05 18.14
CA LEU A 24 -27.54 -14.13 19.26
C LEU A 24 -26.36 -13.95 20.23
N THR A 25 -25.54 -14.99 20.40
CA THR A 25 -24.36 -15.00 21.28
C THR A 25 -23.06 -14.65 20.56
N GLY A 26 -23.11 -14.49 19.23
CA GLY A 26 -21.98 -14.10 18.40
C GLY A 26 -21.00 -15.23 18.07
N TYR A 27 -21.44 -16.49 18.08
CA TYR A 27 -20.70 -17.72 17.76
C TYR A 27 -19.46 -17.92 18.65
N PRO A 28 -19.61 -18.05 19.98
CA PRO A 28 -18.49 -18.06 20.92
C PRO A 28 -17.45 -19.17 20.64
N GLU A 29 -17.89 -20.40 20.35
CA GLU A 29 -16.98 -21.51 20.04
C GLU A 29 -16.20 -21.27 18.73
N VAL A 30 -16.84 -20.67 17.73
CA VAL A 30 -16.21 -20.34 16.46
C VAL A 30 -15.19 -19.23 16.65
N ARG A 31 -15.50 -18.22 17.47
CA ARG A 31 -14.56 -17.14 17.83
C ARG A 31 -13.32 -17.68 18.51
N GLU A 32 -13.46 -18.59 19.47
CA GLU A 32 -12.32 -19.17 20.19
C GLU A 32 -11.44 -20.00 19.26
N LYS A 33 -12.03 -20.94 18.50
CA LYS A 33 -11.29 -21.77 17.52
C LYS A 33 -10.59 -20.91 16.47
N LEU A 34 -11.27 -19.87 15.98
CA LEU A 34 -10.70 -18.95 15.01
C LEU A 34 -9.51 -18.17 15.61
N SER A 35 -9.66 -17.63 16.83
CA SER A 35 -8.57 -16.93 17.52
C SER A 35 -7.34 -17.82 17.70
N GLN A 36 -7.52 -19.06 18.18
CA GLN A 36 -6.43 -20.03 18.34
C GLN A 36 -5.72 -20.33 17.02
N ARG A 37 -6.48 -20.62 15.95
CA ARG A 37 -5.89 -20.88 14.63
C ARG A 37 -5.19 -19.68 14.02
N LEU A 38 -5.66 -18.45 14.27
CA LEU A 38 -4.97 -17.23 13.84
C LEU A 38 -3.64 -17.06 14.59
N THR A 39 -3.64 -17.28 15.91
CA THR A 39 -2.45 -17.29 16.77
C THR A 39 -1.41 -18.29 16.25
N GLU A 40 -1.83 -19.53 15.96
CA GLU A 40 -0.96 -20.56 15.37
C GLU A 40 -0.44 -20.18 13.99
N LYS A 41 -1.32 -19.76 13.07
CA LYS A 41 -0.97 -19.46 11.67
C LYS A 41 -0.03 -18.26 11.53
N TYR A 42 -0.13 -17.26 12.40
CA TYR A 42 0.64 -16.01 12.31
C TYR A 42 1.72 -15.86 13.38
N ASN A 43 1.91 -16.88 14.22
CA ASN A 43 2.86 -16.88 15.33
C ASN A 43 2.77 -15.57 16.13
N SER A 44 1.58 -15.34 16.70
CA SER A 44 1.25 -14.17 17.52
C SER A 44 0.73 -14.64 18.87
N ASP A 45 0.81 -13.81 19.91
CA ASP A 45 0.36 -14.26 21.24
C ASP A 45 -1.17 -14.29 21.35
N LYS A 46 -1.85 -13.33 20.70
CA LYS A 46 -3.29 -13.19 20.84
C LYS A 46 -3.95 -12.48 19.67
N PHE A 47 -5.04 -13.08 19.20
CA PHE A 47 -6.02 -12.45 18.31
C PHE A 47 -7.34 -12.17 19.02
N GLU A 48 -7.87 -10.97 18.82
CA GLU A 48 -9.22 -10.59 19.17
C GLU A 48 -10.11 -10.65 17.93
N ILE A 49 -11.22 -11.38 17.99
CA ILE A 49 -12.22 -11.39 16.92
C ILE A 49 -13.18 -10.21 17.17
N LEU A 50 -13.13 -9.21 16.29
CA LEU A 50 -13.94 -7.99 16.39
C LEU A 50 -15.34 -8.23 15.81
N GLU A 51 -15.38 -8.78 14.60
CA GLU A 51 -16.61 -9.01 13.85
C GLU A 51 -16.60 -10.45 13.31
N LEU A 52 -17.76 -11.09 13.29
CA LEU A 52 -17.94 -12.45 12.78
C LEU A 52 -19.33 -12.58 12.16
N THR A 53 -19.41 -13.07 10.93
CA THR A 53 -20.66 -13.22 10.18
C THR A 53 -20.63 -14.50 9.38
N TYR A 54 -21.66 -15.33 9.52
CA TYR A 54 -21.79 -16.55 8.74
C TYR A 54 -22.24 -16.25 7.30
N SER A 55 -21.70 -16.98 6.33
CA SER A 55 -22.06 -16.92 4.92
C SER A 55 -22.54 -18.30 4.47
N ASP A 56 -23.85 -18.42 4.25
CA ASP A 56 -24.48 -19.65 3.75
C ASP A 56 -23.89 -20.09 2.40
N ASN A 57 -23.62 -19.13 1.51
CA ASN A 57 -23.07 -19.38 0.18
C ASN A 57 -21.65 -19.98 0.22
N LEU A 58 -20.82 -19.54 1.18
CA LEU A 58 -19.45 -20.02 1.33
C LEU A 58 -19.32 -21.18 2.33
N LYS A 59 -20.42 -21.51 3.04
CA LYS A 59 -20.43 -22.43 4.18
C LYS A 59 -19.30 -22.13 5.17
N GLY A 60 -19.15 -20.85 5.50
CA GLY A 60 -18.02 -20.36 6.29
C GLY A 60 -18.31 -19.01 6.94
N TYR A 61 -17.37 -18.54 7.75
CA TYR A 61 -17.49 -17.31 8.51
C TYR A 61 -16.56 -16.24 7.94
N ASN A 62 -17.11 -15.09 7.59
CA ASN A 62 -16.33 -13.88 7.38
C ASN A 62 -16.04 -13.23 8.72
N PHE A 63 -14.83 -12.73 8.90
CA PHE A 63 -14.43 -12.13 10.16
C PHE A 63 -13.56 -10.90 9.97
N LYS A 64 -13.52 -10.08 11.02
CA LYS A 64 -12.52 -9.06 11.25
C LYS A 64 -11.86 -9.36 12.59
N ALA A 65 -10.54 -9.38 12.62
CA ALA A 65 -9.78 -9.67 13.81
C ALA A 65 -8.62 -8.69 13.98
N LYS A 66 -8.16 -8.56 15.22
CA LYS A 66 -7.01 -7.76 15.59
C LYS A 66 -5.96 -8.66 16.23
N ASP A 67 -4.77 -8.69 15.66
CA ASP A 67 -3.58 -9.15 16.37
C ASP A 67 -3.26 -8.09 17.43
N ILE A 68 -3.44 -8.43 18.71
CA ILE A 68 -3.29 -7.46 19.80
C ILE A 68 -1.81 -7.15 20.00
N THR A 69 -0.95 -8.16 19.97
CA THR A 69 0.50 -8.01 20.16
C THR A 69 1.09 -7.12 19.07
N LYS A 70 0.67 -7.32 17.83
CA LYS A 70 1.20 -6.58 16.69
C LYS A 70 0.36 -5.36 16.34
N ASP A 71 -0.78 -5.09 16.98
CA ASP A 71 -1.71 -4.00 16.62
C ASP A 71 -2.10 -4.00 15.13
N ILE A 72 -2.32 -5.19 14.53
CA ILE A 72 -2.72 -5.33 13.12
C ILE A 72 -4.19 -5.73 13.08
N THR A 73 -5.00 -4.97 12.36
CA THR A 73 -6.40 -5.35 12.08
C THR A 73 -6.54 -5.84 10.65
N GLY A 74 -7.20 -6.98 10.49
CA GLY A 74 -7.40 -7.59 9.18
C GLY A 74 -8.72 -8.35 9.12
N SER A 75 -9.16 -8.61 7.89
CA SER A 75 -10.35 -9.41 7.62
C SER A 75 -9.97 -10.70 6.89
N GLY A 76 -10.87 -11.68 6.97
CA GLY A 76 -10.70 -12.94 6.27
C GLY A 76 -11.95 -13.81 6.32
N SER A 77 -11.78 -15.05 5.88
CA SER A 77 -12.81 -16.08 5.92
C SER A 77 -12.27 -17.34 6.60
N TYR A 78 -13.12 -18.00 7.38
CA TYR A 78 -12.84 -19.24 8.10
C TYR A 78 -13.85 -20.32 7.69
N PHE A 79 -13.36 -21.48 7.29
CA PHE A 79 -14.16 -22.62 6.85
C PHE A 79 -14.04 -23.74 7.90
N PRO A 80 -15.00 -23.91 8.82
CA PRO A 80 -14.85 -24.82 9.96
C PRO A 80 -14.69 -26.29 9.57
N GLU A 81 -15.37 -26.75 8.52
CA GLU A 81 -15.33 -28.15 8.07
C GLU A 81 -13.93 -28.57 7.62
N SER A 82 -13.21 -27.68 6.92
CA SER A 82 -11.85 -27.92 6.44
C SER A 82 -10.77 -27.35 7.37
N GLY A 83 -11.15 -26.48 8.31
CA GLY A 83 -10.24 -25.72 9.15
C GLY A 83 -9.46 -24.61 8.43
N VAL A 84 -9.78 -24.33 7.16
CA VAL A 84 -9.04 -23.36 6.34
C VAL A 84 -9.32 -21.93 6.80
N ILE A 85 -8.26 -21.13 6.94
CA ILE A 85 -8.33 -19.68 7.16
C ILE A 85 -7.73 -18.94 5.97
N ALA A 86 -8.57 -18.19 5.27
CA ALA A 86 -8.19 -17.27 4.20
C ALA A 86 -8.15 -15.84 4.75
N ALA A 87 -7.01 -15.41 5.29
CA ALA A 87 -6.87 -14.11 5.97
C ALA A 87 -5.57 -13.39 5.62
N ASN A 88 -5.30 -13.29 4.32
CA ASN A 88 -4.02 -12.81 3.75
C ASN A 88 -3.67 -11.36 4.12
N VAL A 89 -4.62 -10.59 4.67
CA VAL A 89 -4.40 -9.21 5.13
C VAL A 89 -3.32 -9.14 6.21
N PHE A 90 -3.30 -10.06 7.17
CA PHE A 90 -2.32 -10.03 8.26
C PHE A 90 -0.89 -10.16 7.76
N LYS A 91 -0.60 -11.12 6.87
CA LYS A 91 0.76 -11.29 6.32
C LYS A 91 1.18 -10.10 5.47
N LYS A 92 0.29 -9.53 4.67
CA LYS A 92 0.57 -8.30 3.90
C LYS A 92 0.97 -7.15 4.82
N GLU A 93 0.22 -6.93 5.91
CA GLU A 93 0.55 -5.88 6.87
C GLU A 93 1.84 -6.18 7.65
N MET A 94 2.13 -7.45 7.98
CA MET A 94 3.39 -7.83 8.61
C MET A 94 4.59 -7.58 7.68
N LEU A 95 4.53 -8.01 6.41
CA LEU A 95 5.56 -7.74 5.41
C LEU A 95 5.76 -6.24 5.18
N LYS A 96 4.67 -5.47 5.16
CA LYS A 96 4.72 -4.01 5.05
C LYS A 96 5.47 -3.40 6.23
N ARG A 97 5.13 -3.77 7.47
CA ARG A 97 5.79 -3.28 8.68
C ARG A 97 7.25 -3.69 8.74
N ASP A 98 7.56 -4.88 8.25
CA ASP A 98 8.93 -5.35 8.19
C ASP A 98 9.78 -4.53 7.21
N LEU A 99 9.23 -4.27 6.02
CA LEU A 99 9.87 -3.36 5.06
C LEU A 99 10.01 -1.95 5.60
N GLU A 100 8.98 -1.43 6.28
CA GLU A 100 9.06 -0.13 6.95
C GLU A 100 10.21 -0.11 7.97
N ARG A 101 10.35 -1.16 8.77
CA ARG A 101 11.43 -1.31 9.76
C ARG A 101 12.81 -1.31 9.10
N ILE A 102 12.98 -1.98 7.96
CA ILE A 102 14.23 -1.99 7.19
C ILE A 102 14.57 -0.58 6.67
N LEU A 103 13.57 0.16 6.19
CA LEU A 103 13.78 1.47 5.57
C LEU A 103 13.77 2.63 6.57
N LYS A 104 13.29 2.42 7.80
CA LYS A 104 13.17 3.43 8.85
C LYS A 104 14.48 4.20 9.11
N PRO A 105 15.68 3.58 9.15
CA PRO A 105 16.93 4.32 9.34
C PRO A 105 17.21 5.39 8.27
N TYR A 106 16.67 5.23 7.05
CA TYR A 106 16.77 6.24 5.99
C TYR A 106 15.67 7.28 6.14
N ILE A 107 14.43 6.85 6.43
CA ILE A 107 13.25 7.72 6.56
C ILE A 107 13.39 8.70 7.74
N SER A 108 13.81 8.21 8.91
CA SER A 108 13.98 9.02 10.13
C SER A 108 15.07 10.10 10.01
N GLN A 109 15.94 10.05 9.00
CA GLN A 109 16.87 11.16 8.72
C GLN A 109 16.15 12.41 8.21
N VAL A 110 14.96 12.25 7.63
CA VAL A 110 14.11 13.34 7.17
C VAL A 110 13.12 13.72 8.27
N SER A 111 12.32 12.76 8.75
CA SER A 111 11.34 12.98 9.82
C SER A 111 10.79 11.66 10.37
N ASP A 112 10.41 11.64 11.65
CA ASP A 112 9.64 10.57 12.27
C ASP A 112 8.12 10.71 12.06
N ASN A 113 7.67 11.84 11.50
CA ASN A 113 6.28 12.07 11.12
C ASN A 113 6.08 11.75 9.65
N TYR A 114 5.72 10.50 9.37
CA TYR A 114 5.49 10.00 8.03
C TYR A 114 4.38 8.94 8.01
N ASN A 115 3.76 8.75 6.85
CA ASN A 115 2.89 7.61 6.55
C ASN A 115 3.57 6.74 5.50
N PHE A 116 3.77 5.47 5.83
CA PHE A 116 4.34 4.46 4.96
C PHE A 116 3.28 3.50 4.45
N VAL A 117 3.23 3.30 3.14
CA VAL A 117 2.38 2.31 2.47
C VAL A 117 3.26 1.49 1.55
N ALA A 118 3.19 0.17 1.66
CA ALA A 118 3.87 -0.71 0.75
C ALA A 118 2.97 -1.86 0.28
N GLY A 119 3.28 -2.36 -0.91
CA GLY A 119 2.67 -3.54 -1.49
C GLY A 119 3.74 -4.42 -2.14
N PHE A 120 3.52 -5.72 -2.06
CA PHE A 120 4.40 -6.73 -2.65
C PHE A 120 3.67 -7.46 -3.77
N GLY A 121 4.42 -7.94 -4.73
CA GLY A 121 3.93 -8.79 -5.82
C GLY A 121 5.06 -9.60 -6.43
N SER A 122 4.71 -10.31 -7.49
CA SER A 122 5.66 -11.09 -8.29
C SER A 122 5.93 -10.40 -9.63
N VAL A 123 7.16 -10.54 -10.10
CA VAL A 123 7.58 -10.18 -11.46
C VAL A 123 7.42 -11.42 -12.35
N THR A 124 6.70 -11.27 -13.46
CA THR A 124 6.43 -12.38 -14.39
C THR A 124 6.83 -12.01 -15.82
N PRO A 125 7.76 -12.75 -16.46
CA PRO A 125 8.09 -12.57 -17.87
C PRO A 125 6.88 -12.75 -18.79
N VAL A 126 6.80 -11.96 -19.87
CA VAL A 126 5.60 -11.92 -20.73
C VAL A 126 5.55 -13.07 -21.76
N GLU A 127 6.66 -13.76 -22.00
CA GLU A 127 6.74 -14.91 -22.94
C GLU A 127 6.78 -16.29 -22.27
N MET A 128 6.38 -16.38 -21.00
CA MET A 128 6.26 -17.67 -20.31
C MET A 128 4.93 -18.36 -20.57
N SER A 129 4.91 -19.69 -20.55
CA SER A 129 3.66 -20.44 -20.57
C SER A 129 2.83 -20.10 -19.33
N ALA A 130 1.50 -20.16 -19.43
CA ALA A 130 0.62 -19.90 -18.28
C ALA A 130 0.97 -20.79 -17.07
N LYS A 131 1.40 -22.03 -17.31
CA LYS A 131 1.82 -22.97 -16.26
C LYS A 131 3.09 -22.50 -15.54
N GLU A 132 4.08 -22.02 -16.27
CA GLU A 132 5.31 -21.50 -15.68
C GLU A 132 5.07 -20.17 -14.96
N THR A 133 4.22 -19.30 -15.54
CA THR A 133 3.82 -18.05 -14.90
C THR A 133 3.13 -18.32 -13.58
N MET A 134 2.17 -19.25 -13.56
CA MET A 134 1.53 -19.68 -12.32
C MET A 134 2.54 -20.26 -11.34
N LYS A 135 3.50 -21.09 -11.78
CA LYS A 135 4.54 -21.60 -10.88
C LYS A 135 5.38 -20.50 -10.23
N ILE A 136 5.76 -19.44 -10.95
CA ILE A 136 6.50 -18.30 -10.38
C ILE A 136 5.60 -17.50 -9.43
N VAL A 137 4.38 -17.20 -9.87
CA VAL A 137 3.39 -16.46 -9.09
C VAL A 137 3.10 -17.21 -7.80
N ASP A 138 2.71 -18.48 -7.88
CA ASP A 138 2.46 -19.36 -6.73
C ASP A 138 3.71 -19.39 -5.85
N SER A 139 4.92 -19.65 -6.37
CA SER A 139 6.11 -19.68 -5.52
C SER A 139 6.44 -18.36 -4.81
N THR A 140 6.01 -17.21 -5.35
CA THR A 140 6.22 -15.88 -4.74
C THR A 140 5.08 -15.55 -3.79
N LEU A 141 3.84 -15.84 -4.18
CA LEU A 141 2.63 -15.61 -3.41
C LEU A 141 2.52 -16.58 -2.24
N ASP A 142 2.88 -17.84 -2.41
CA ASP A 142 2.98 -18.85 -1.35
C ASP A 142 3.99 -18.39 -0.29
N TYR A 143 5.12 -17.78 -0.67
CA TYR A 143 5.98 -17.18 0.34
C TYR A 143 5.27 -16.03 1.08
N MET A 144 4.57 -15.16 0.34
CA MET A 144 3.83 -14.02 0.91
C MET A 144 2.59 -14.43 1.74
N TYR A 145 2.03 -15.62 1.51
CA TYR A 145 0.75 -16.06 2.08
C TYR A 145 0.86 -17.32 2.95
N GLU A 146 1.94 -18.08 2.87
CA GLU A 146 2.17 -19.38 3.54
C GLU A 146 3.47 -19.39 4.37
N ASP A 147 4.63 -19.00 3.81
CA ASP A 147 5.94 -19.29 4.45
C ASP A 147 6.63 -18.13 5.21
N GLY A 148 6.30 -16.86 4.94
CA GLY A 148 7.10 -15.75 5.48
C GLY A 148 6.34 -14.48 5.84
N VAL A 149 6.76 -13.87 6.95
CA VAL A 149 6.41 -12.50 7.39
C VAL A 149 7.63 -11.56 7.38
N ASP A 150 8.74 -12.04 6.82
CA ASP A 150 10.04 -11.36 6.75
C ASP A 150 10.30 -10.91 5.31
N ALA A 151 10.29 -9.59 5.11
CA ALA A 151 10.51 -8.94 3.83
C ALA A 151 11.98 -9.06 3.37
N SER A 152 12.94 -9.04 4.30
CA SER A 152 14.36 -9.22 3.97
C SER A 152 14.61 -10.61 3.39
N LYS A 153 14.06 -11.63 4.06
CA LYS A 153 14.16 -13.03 3.62
C LYS A 153 13.39 -13.24 2.31
N LEU A 154 12.21 -12.64 2.12
CA LEU A 154 11.50 -12.69 0.83
C LEU A 154 12.38 -12.15 -0.31
N ILE A 155 12.97 -10.97 -0.13
CA ILE A 155 13.83 -10.33 -1.13
C ILE A 155 15.07 -11.18 -1.40
N ALA A 156 15.69 -11.74 -0.35
CA ALA A 156 16.89 -12.55 -0.45
C ALA A 156 16.64 -13.94 -1.10
N ASP A 157 15.49 -14.56 -0.85
CA ASP A 157 15.16 -15.89 -1.36
C ASP A 157 14.58 -15.84 -2.79
N LYS A 158 13.86 -14.75 -3.12
CA LYS A 158 13.15 -14.58 -4.40
C LYS A 158 13.79 -13.47 -5.25
N LYS A 159 15.12 -13.32 -5.16
CA LYS A 159 15.90 -12.31 -5.90
C LYS A 159 15.42 -12.14 -7.34
N GLY A 160 15.19 -10.90 -7.75
CA GLY A 160 14.76 -10.57 -9.10
C GLY A 160 13.30 -10.91 -9.42
N LEU A 161 12.57 -11.59 -8.52
CA LEU A 161 11.17 -11.99 -8.71
C LEU A 161 10.20 -11.18 -7.85
N VAL A 162 10.70 -10.40 -6.89
CA VAL A 162 9.86 -9.57 -6.02
C VAL A 162 9.59 -8.22 -6.70
N ARG A 163 8.32 -7.83 -6.74
CA ARG A 163 7.86 -6.48 -7.06
C ARG A 163 7.49 -5.74 -5.78
N ILE A 164 7.99 -4.53 -5.58
CA ILE A 164 7.68 -3.70 -4.41
C ILE A 164 7.14 -2.32 -4.83
N GLY A 165 5.95 -1.95 -4.38
CA GLY A 165 5.43 -0.60 -4.51
C GLY A 165 5.47 0.12 -3.17
N ILE A 166 6.05 1.32 -3.11
CA ILE A 166 6.10 2.17 -1.92
C ILE A 166 5.42 3.52 -2.20
N GLY A 167 4.62 3.95 -1.24
CA GLY A 167 4.15 5.32 -1.08
C GLY A 167 4.60 5.85 0.29
N LEU A 168 5.28 6.99 0.28
CA LEU A 168 5.77 7.67 1.47
C LEU A 168 5.27 9.11 1.46
N SER A 169 4.45 9.46 2.46
CA SER A 169 4.05 10.83 2.74
C SER A 169 4.82 11.29 3.96
N ILE A 170 5.72 12.27 3.84
CA ILE A 170 6.68 12.60 4.91
C ILE A 170 6.70 14.09 5.22
N GLN A 171 6.76 14.42 6.51
CA GLN A 171 6.96 15.81 6.93
C GLN A 171 8.39 16.25 6.59
N SER A 172 8.52 17.38 5.93
CA SER A 172 9.81 18.01 5.62
C SER A 172 9.55 19.48 5.30
N LYS A 173 10.44 20.38 5.72
CA LYS A 173 10.33 21.79 5.36
C LYS A 173 10.67 22.02 3.89
N GLN A 174 10.11 23.06 3.29
CA GLN A 174 10.46 23.48 1.92
C GLN A 174 11.70 24.40 1.93
N ASP A 175 12.85 23.85 2.33
CA ASP A 175 14.14 24.55 2.33
C ASP A 175 15.27 23.67 1.76
N PRO A 176 16.42 24.24 1.36
CA PRO A 176 17.49 23.49 0.70
C PRO A 176 18.03 22.29 1.50
N GLU A 177 18.18 22.42 2.82
CA GLU A 177 18.70 21.35 3.68
C GLU A 177 17.71 20.18 3.77
N SER A 178 16.44 20.50 3.96
CA SER A 178 15.35 19.53 4.02
C SER A 178 15.15 18.83 2.68
N ILE A 179 15.22 19.56 1.56
CA ILE A 179 15.22 18.98 0.21
C ILE A 179 16.39 18.01 0.06
N TYR A 180 17.60 18.41 0.44
CA TYR A 180 18.79 17.53 0.37
C TYR A 180 18.59 16.23 1.15
N LYS A 181 18.06 16.30 2.39
CA LYS A 181 17.78 15.10 3.20
C LYS A 181 16.80 14.16 2.51
N VAL A 182 15.74 14.70 1.88
CA VAL A 182 14.79 13.89 1.11
C VAL A 182 15.49 13.22 -0.08
N LEU A 183 16.28 13.97 -0.86
CA LEU A 183 17.02 13.42 -2.00
C LEU A 183 17.99 12.31 -1.57
N LYS A 184 18.70 12.51 -0.45
CA LYS A 184 19.60 11.51 0.14
C LYS A 184 18.84 10.26 0.56
N MET A 185 17.71 10.41 1.28
CA MET A 185 16.85 9.28 1.66
C MET A 185 16.41 8.48 0.42
N VAL A 186 15.97 9.14 -0.65
CA VAL A 186 15.59 8.45 -1.89
C VAL A 186 16.77 7.67 -2.46
N TYR A 187 17.95 8.30 -2.54
CA TYR A 187 19.15 7.68 -3.08
C TYR A 187 19.52 6.41 -2.30
N GLU A 188 19.53 6.47 -0.96
CA GLU A 188 19.86 5.33 -0.10
C GLU A 188 18.82 4.21 -0.21
N VAL A 189 17.53 4.54 -0.25
CA VAL A 189 16.47 3.53 -0.45
C VAL A 189 16.57 2.88 -1.84
N ASN A 190 16.85 3.68 -2.88
CA ASN A 190 17.06 3.19 -4.23
C ASN A 190 18.28 2.24 -4.29
N LYS A 191 19.40 2.67 -3.69
CA LYS A 191 20.62 1.88 -3.58
C LYS A 191 20.39 0.57 -2.84
N TYR A 192 19.67 0.59 -1.72
CA TYR A 192 19.28 -0.61 -0.99
C TYR A 192 18.57 -1.63 -1.90
N PHE A 193 17.56 -1.20 -2.67
CA PHE A 193 16.85 -2.12 -3.58
C PHE A 193 17.71 -2.64 -4.72
N GLN A 194 18.62 -1.81 -5.24
CA GLN A 194 19.59 -2.25 -6.24
C GLN A 194 20.61 -3.23 -5.65
N GLU A 195 21.08 -3.06 -4.43
CA GLU A 195 22.04 -3.97 -3.80
C GLU A 195 21.42 -5.32 -3.41
N HIS A 196 20.11 -5.36 -3.20
CA HIS A 196 19.37 -6.57 -2.79
C HIS A 196 18.63 -7.26 -3.95
N ASP A 197 18.96 -6.90 -5.20
CA ASP A 197 18.39 -7.52 -6.40
C ASP A 197 16.84 -7.55 -6.41
N VAL A 198 16.18 -6.47 -5.97
CA VAL A 198 14.73 -6.36 -6.13
C VAL A 198 14.42 -6.25 -7.64
N GLY A 199 13.52 -7.11 -8.14
CA GLY A 199 13.25 -7.21 -9.58
C GLY A 199 12.56 -5.97 -10.13
N GLU A 200 11.48 -5.55 -9.48
CA GLU A 200 10.78 -4.32 -9.84
C GLU A 200 10.43 -3.53 -8.59
N TYR A 201 10.60 -2.20 -8.63
CA TYR A 201 10.06 -1.37 -7.58
C TYR A 201 9.57 -0.01 -8.06
N THR A 202 8.63 0.56 -7.31
CA THR A 202 8.17 1.94 -7.47
C THR A 202 8.31 2.67 -6.14
N LEU A 203 8.95 3.83 -6.15
CA LEU A 203 8.95 4.77 -5.04
C LEU A 203 8.09 5.98 -5.40
N ASN A 204 7.03 6.22 -4.65
CA ASN A 204 6.28 7.48 -4.65
C ASN A 204 6.57 8.20 -3.35
N ILE A 205 7.07 9.43 -3.42
CA ILE A 205 7.37 10.24 -2.25
C ILE A 205 6.63 11.56 -2.41
N GLU A 206 5.94 11.98 -1.36
CA GLU A 206 5.29 13.28 -1.23
C GLU A 206 5.77 13.93 0.06
N THR A 207 6.18 15.20 -0.03
CA THR A 207 6.69 15.95 1.11
C THR A 207 5.70 17.02 1.55
N PHE A 208 5.54 17.16 2.86
CA PHE A 208 4.58 18.07 3.47
C PHE A 208 5.26 18.95 4.53
N ASP A 209 5.04 20.25 4.45
CA ASP A 209 5.51 21.21 5.46
C ASP A 209 4.36 21.53 6.42
N VAL A 210 3.93 20.50 7.16
CA VAL A 210 2.80 20.57 8.09
C VAL A 210 3.18 21.28 9.40
N PRO A 211 2.22 21.91 10.10
CA PRO A 211 2.45 22.54 11.39
C PRO A 211 3.00 21.57 12.43
N ASP A 212 3.72 22.11 13.42
CA ASP A 212 4.18 21.35 14.56
C ASP A 212 3.00 20.61 15.22
N LYS A 213 3.22 19.34 15.57
CA LYS A 213 2.25 18.39 16.16
C LYS A 213 1.21 17.80 15.19
N PHE A 214 1.14 18.22 13.93
CA PHE A 214 0.29 17.53 12.95
C PHE A 214 0.84 16.12 12.69
N ASN A 215 0.02 15.07 12.77
CA ASN A 215 0.44 13.68 12.53
C ASN A 215 -0.11 13.18 11.18
N ILE A 216 0.77 13.01 10.19
CA ILE A 216 0.40 12.59 8.83
C ILE A 216 -0.19 11.18 8.83
N SER A 217 0.39 10.27 9.61
CA SER A 217 -0.03 8.87 9.69
C SER A 217 -1.43 8.72 10.29
N GLU A 218 -1.68 9.43 11.38
CA GLU A 218 -2.98 9.45 12.05
C GLU A 218 -4.05 10.07 11.15
N TRP A 219 -3.77 11.21 10.52
CA TRP A 219 -4.69 11.86 9.58
C TRP A 219 -5.09 10.93 8.43
N LEU A 220 -4.10 10.34 7.74
CA LEU A 220 -4.36 9.44 6.62
C LEU A 220 -5.04 8.14 7.06
N LYS A 221 -4.84 7.68 8.30
CA LYS A 221 -5.58 6.55 8.87
C LYS A 221 -7.06 6.91 9.06
N LEU A 222 -7.36 8.04 9.68
CA LEU A 222 -8.72 8.54 9.89
C LEU A 222 -9.47 8.71 8.56
N GLN A 223 -8.82 9.29 7.55
CA GLN A 223 -9.39 9.47 6.21
C GLN A 223 -9.77 8.13 5.57
N ARG A 224 -8.92 7.11 5.68
CA ARG A 224 -9.21 5.75 5.17
C ARG A 224 -10.38 5.09 5.89
N GLU A 225 -10.50 5.30 7.19
CA GLU A 225 -11.61 4.78 7.99
C GLU A 225 -12.93 5.45 7.61
N TYR A 226 -12.92 6.78 7.43
CA TYR A 226 -14.08 7.53 6.96
C TYR A 226 -14.55 7.08 5.57
N GLN A 227 -13.63 6.89 4.61
CA GLN A 227 -13.96 6.43 3.25
C GLN A 227 -14.57 5.02 3.21
N ARG A 228 -14.18 4.13 4.14
CA ARG A 228 -14.75 2.77 4.22
C ARG A 228 -16.19 2.75 4.71
N SER A 229 -16.68 3.84 5.33
CA SER A 229 -18.05 3.93 5.86
C SER A 229 -19.14 4.18 4.80
N GLY A 230 -18.79 4.21 3.50
CA GLY A 230 -19.77 4.36 2.41
C GLY A 230 -20.06 5.80 1.98
N PHE A 231 -19.37 6.80 2.56
CA PHE A 231 -19.35 8.16 2.01
C PHE A 231 -18.52 8.18 0.73
N SER A 232 -19.21 8.07 -0.41
CA SER A 232 -18.60 7.86 -1.72
C SER A 232 -18.33 9.17 -2.48
N ILE A 233 -17.07 9.36 -2.89
CA ILE A 233 -16.65 9.75 -4.25
C ILE A 233 -16.85 11.23 -4.68
N ALA A 234 -16.72 12.20 -3.76
CA ALA A 234 -16.31 13.58 -4.12
C ALA A 234 -14.98 14.01 -3.46
N ASP A 235 -14.68 13.48 -2.26
CA ASP A 235 -13.60 14.01 -1.42
C ASP A 235 -12.21 13.42 -1.68
N LYS A 236 -12.07 12.50 -2.66
CA LYS A 236 -10.74 11.98 -3.06
C LYS A 236 -9.82 13.07 -3.63
N TYR A 237 -10.39 14.24 -3.95
CA TYR A 237 -9.74 15.38 -4.59
C TYR A 237 -9.73 16.64 -3.72
N GLN A 238 -10.09 16.57 -2.43
CA GLN A 238 -10.29 17.74 -1.58
C GLN A 238 -9.75 17.58 -0.14
N ASP A 239 -8.66 16.83 0.06
CA ASP A 239 -8.01 16.78 1.38
C ASP A 239 -7.17 18.05 1.61
N GLU A 240 -7.87 19.18 1.80
CA GLU A 240 -7.29 20.49 2.08
C GLU A 240 -6.32 20.43 3.25
N GLU A 241 -6.75 19.78 4.34
CA GLU A 241 -6.04 19.82 5.61
C GLU A 241 -4.62 19.26 5.52
N LEU A 242 -4.40 18.26 4.65
CA LEU A 242 -3.06 17.76 4.38
C LEU A 242 -2.43 18.40 3.14
N TYR A 243 -3.13 18.45 2.00
CA TYR A 243 -2.51 18.79 0.72
C TYR A 243 -2.22 20.29 0.55
N LYS A 244 -2.75 21.18 1.40
CA LYS A 244 -2.27 22.56 1.47
C LYS A 244 -0.81 22.66 1.87
N TYR A 245 -0.32 21.68 2.62
CA TYR A 245 1.07 21.59 3.06
C TYR A 245 1.97 20.79 2.12
N ALA A 246 1.43 20.15 1.07
CA ALA A 246 2.24 19.40 0.11
C ALA A 246 3.05 20.35 -0.79
N TRP A 247 4.37 20.17 -0.84
CA TRP A 247 5.28 21.02 -1.62
C TRP A 247 6.19 20.28 -2.60
N GLY A 248 6.48 18.99 -2.39
CA GLY A 248 7.42 18.24 -3.22
C GLY A 248 6.93 16.83 -3.52
N TYR A 249 7.44 16.29 -4.61
CA TYR A 249 7.01 15.01 -5.15
C TYR A 249 8.12 14.31 -5.93
N LEU A 250 8.14 12.99 -5.82
CA LEU A 250 8.98 12.11 -6.64
C LEU A 250 8.21 10.83 -6.99
N ASN A 251 8.32 10.42 -8.25
CA ASN A 251 8.02 9.05 -8.66
C ASN A 251 9.16 8.48 -9.50
N ILE A 252 9.76 7.42 -8.99
CA ILE A 252 10.72 6.61 -9.73
C ILE A 252 10.28 5.16 -9.76
N LYS A 253 10.62 4.51 -10.87
CA LYS A 253 10.33 3.10 -11.13
C LYS A 253 11.60 2.44 -11.59
N SER A 254 11.85 1.25 -11.07
CA SER A 254 12.90 0.33 -11.50
C SER A 254 12.27 -0.91 -12.09
N CYS A 255 12.94 -1.45 -13.09
CA CYS A 255 12.66 -2.77 -13.61
C CYS A 255 14.01 -3.35 -14.04
N ARG A 256 14.68 -4.02 -13.10
CA ARG A 256 16.11 -4.34 -13.18
C ARG A 256 16.35 -5.69 -13.82
N ASP A 257 17.30 -5.75 -14.75
CA ASP A 257 17.76 -6.99 -15.37
C ASP A 257 18.09 -8.07 -14.32
N SER A 258 17.18 -9.03 -14.15
CA SER A 258 17.32 -10.22 -13.30
C SER A 258 17.61 -11.47 -14.14
N LEU A 259 17.60 -12.63 -13.49
CA LEU A 259 18.01 -13.94 -14.03
C LEU A 259 17.14 -14.50 -15.18
N LEU A 260 16.07 -13.82 -15.60
CA LEU A 260 15.07 -14.29 -16.58
C LEU A 260 14.92 -13.29 -17.75
N ASP A 261 15.70 -13.45 -18.81
CA ASP A 261 15.62 -12.77 -20.13
C ASP A 261 14.72 -11.49 -20.17
N TRP A 262 15.26 -10.37 -19.66
CA TRP A 262 14.51 -9.21 -19.17
C TRP A 262 13.88 -8.30 -20.20
N ASP A 263 14.37 -8.38 -21.45
CA ASP A 263 13.76 -7.62 -22.53
C ASP A 263 12.28 -7.99 -22.73
N LYS A 264 11.85 -9.14 -22.20
CA LYS A 264 10.49 -9.66 -22.28
C LYS A 264 9.65 -9.42 -21.01
N THR A 265 10.22 -8.90 -19.93
CA THR A 265 9.52 -8.75 -18.64
C THR A 265 9.16 -7.28 -18.39
N CYS A 266 10.12 -6.38 -18.58
CA CYS A 266 9.93 -4.95 -18.35
C CYS A 266 9.37 -4.19 -19.52
N ASN A 267 9.53 -4.72 -20.74
CA ASN A 267 9.25 -3.97 -21.96
C ASN A 267 7.93 -4.35 -22.60
N ILE A 268 6.95 -4.92 -21.90
CA ILE A 268 5.74 -5.37 -22.58
C ILE A 268 4.48 -4.98 -21.81
N LYS A 269 3.68 -4.10 -22.42
CA LYS A 269 2.28 -3.85 -22.03
C LYS A 269 1.33 -4.39 -23.10
N TYR A 270 0.20 -4.95 -22.66
CA TYR A 270 -0.92 -5.28 -23.52
C TYR A 270 -1.62 -4.00 -23.98
N ARG A 271 -1.62 -3.74 -25.30
CA ARG A 271 -2.22 -2.52 -25.87
C ARG A 271 -3.74 -2.45 -25.73
N THR A 272 -4.43 -3.60 -25.70
CA THR A 272 -5.88 -3.72 -25.51
C THR A 272 -6.22 -5.08 -24.89
N GLU A 273 -7.32 -5.18 -24.13
CA GLU A 273 -7.82 -6.47 -23.59
C GLU A 273 -8.11 -7.52 -24.68
N LYS A 274 -8.31 -7.09 -25.94
CA LYS A 274 -8.72 -7.94 -27.06
C LYS A 274 -7.59 -8.35 -28.00
N LYS A 275 -6.46 -7.63 -28.03
CA LYS A 275 -5.28 -7.98 -28.84
C LYS A 275 -4.05 -7.99 -27.96
N LYS A 276 -3.41 -9.16 -27.89
CA LYS A 276 -2.11 -9.41 -27.24
C LYS A 276 -0.94 -8.72 -27.98
N GLU A 277 -1.10 -7.47 -28.38
CA GLU A 277 0.00 -6.69 -28.94
C GLU A 277 0.87 -6.20 -27.80
N LEU A 278 2.10 -6.72 -27.80
CA LEU A 278 3.15 -6.44 -26.83
C LEU A 278 3.80 -5.10 -27.23
N VAL A 279 3.60 -4.06 -26.42
CA VAL A 279 4.22 -2.74 -26.68
C VAL A 279 5.43 -2.56 -25.78
N LYS A 280 6.56 -2.19 -26.40
CA LYS A 280 7.78 -1.78 -25.71
C LYS A 280 7.48 -0.72 -24.65
N VAL A 281 7.73 -1.04 -23.38
CA VAL A 281 7.71 -0.01 -22.33
C VAL A 281 8.84 0.96 -22.63
N ASP A 282 8.50 2.24 -22.60
CA ASP A 282 9.49 3.28 -22.76
C ASP A 282 10.45 3.25 -21.55
N LYS A 283 11.70 2.82 -21.79
CA LYS A 283 12.78 2.79 -20.79
C LYS A 283 13.09 4.19 -20.23
N SER A 284 12.58 5.27 -20.82
CA SER A 284 12.61 6.62 -20.22
C SER A 284 11.86 6.67 -18.88
N THR A 285 10.86 5.81 -18.69
CA THR A 285 10.02 5.74 -17.48
C THR A 285 10.68 4.98 -16.33
N LEU A 286 11.74 4.22 -16.60
CA LEU A 286 12.54 3.46 -15.63
C LEU A 286 13.65 4.35 -15.04
N LYS A 287 13.23 5.41 -14.34
CA LYS A 287 14.12 6.44 -13.80
C LYS A 287 15.04 5.91 -12.69
N ALA A 288 14.58 4.93 -11.92
CA ALA A 288 15.32 4.42 -10.75
C ALA A 288 16.63 3.73 -11.15
N ASP A 289 16.64 3.04 -12.29
CA ASP A 289 17.83 2.31 -12.78
C ASP A 289 18.94 3.24 -13.29
N LYS A 290 18.63 4.54 -13.46
CA LYS A 290 19.57 5.57 -13.91
C LYS A 290 20.11 6.43 -12.76
N ILE A 291 19.67 6.17 -11.53
CA ILE A 291 20.12 6.91 -10.35
C ILE A 291 21.41 6.26 -9.84
N HIS A 292 22.53 6.96 -9.97
CA HIS A 292 23.82 6.55 -9.42
C HIS A 292 24.36 7.52 -8.37
N SER A 293 23.69 8.66 -8.20
CA SER A 293 24.07 9.73 -7.27
C SER A 293 22.84 10.47 -6.75
N ILE A 294 23.01 11.26 -5.68
CA ILE A 294 21.99 12.19 -5.19
C ILE A 294 21.63 13.24 -6.26
N GLN A 295 22.60 13.66 -7.08
CA GLN A 295 22.34 14.55 -8.23
C GLN A 295 21.35 13.94 -9.24
N ASP A 296 21.38 12.62 -9.46
CA ASP A 296 20.43 11.98 -10.37
C ASP A 296 19.01 11.98 -9.80
N VAL A 297 18.87 11.83 -8.48
CA VAL A 297 17.57 11.99 -7.81
C VAL A 297 17.04 13.41 -8.04
N ALA A 298 17.90 14.42 -7.88
CA ALA A 298 17.51 15.83 -8.04
C ALA A 298 16.89 16.14 -9.41
N LYS A 299 17.34 15.46 -10.48
CA LYS A 299 16.79 15.61 -11.85
C LYS A 299 15.34 15.12 -11.98
N TYR A 300 14.90 14.26 -11.08
CA TYR A 300 13.56 13.67 -11.11
C TYR A 300 12.63 14.23 -10.04
N PHE A 301 13.17 14.97 -9.07
CA PHE A 301 12.39 15.59 -8.01
C PHE A 301 11.65 16.82 -8.53
N GLU A 302 10.37 16.93 -8.16
CA GLU A 302 9.45 17.94 -8.65
C GLU A 302 8.90 18.74 -7.45
N ILE A 303 8.75 20.05 -7.64
CA ILE A 303 8.17 20.98 -6.66
C ILE A 303 6.79 21.40 -7.16
N TYR A 304 5.78 21.36 -6.29
CA TYR A 304 4.44 21.84 -6.63
C TYR A 304 4.43 23.36 -6.81
N ASP A 305 3.92 23.85 -7.94
CA ASP A 305 3.93 25.28 -8.28
C ASP A 305 3.06 26.12 -7.33
N ASN A 306 1.94 25.54 -6.89
CA ASN A 306 0.92 26.18 -6.07
C ASN A 306 0.98 25.64 -4.63
N TYR A 307 2.14 25.71 -3.99
CA TYR A 307 2.26 25.39 -2.56
C TYR A 307 1.35 26.30 -1.73
N GLY A 308 0.58 25.74 -0.79
CA GLY A 308 -0.38 26.50 0.02
C GLY A 308 -1.61 27.03 -0.72
N GLN A 309 -1.85 26.62 -1.97
CA GLN A 309 -2.99 27.08 -2.77
C GLN A 309 -3.74 25.91 -3.46
N PRO A 310 -5.08 25.99 -3.59
CA PRO A 310 -5.85 24.97 -4.27
C PRO A 310 -5.54 24.95 -5.77
N THR A 311 -5.84 23.83 -6.41
CA THR A 311 -5.83 23.74 -7.87
C THR A 311 -7.13 24.35 -8.40
N VAL A 312 -7.00 25.26 -9.36
CA VAL A 312 -8.12 25.99 -9.95
C VAL A 312 -8.40 25.43 -11.34
N GLU A 313 -9.52 24.71 -11.49
CA GLU A 313 -9.99 24.22 -12.78
C GLU A 313 -11.13 25.10 -13.30
N ARG A 314 -11.00 25.54 -14.56
CA ARG A 314 -12.04 26.31 -15.25
C ARG A 314 -12.79 25.41 -16.21
N ILE A 315 -14.02 25.04 -15.85
CA ILE A 315 -14.86 24.15 -16.62
C ILE A 315 -15.88 24.99 -17.38
N THR A 316 -16.06 24.73 -18.68
CA THR A 316 -17.18 25.32 -19.44
C THR A 316 -18.28 24.28 -19.53
N GLY A 317 -19.42 24.54 -18.90
CA GLY A 317 -20.57 23.64 -18.93
C GLY A 317 -21.26 23.63 -20.30
N GLN A 318 -22.16 22.66 -20.52
CA GLN A 318 -22.90 22.51 -21.78
C GLN A 318 -23.71 23.74 -22.20
N SER A 319 -24.06 24.62 -21.25
CA SER A 319 -24.73 25.90 -21.50
C SER A 319 -23.80 27.06 -21.88
N GLY A 320 -22.49 26.81 -22.04
CA GLY A 320 -21.48 27.86 -22.24
C GLY A 320 -21.11 28.64 -20.97
N ARG A 321 -21.75 28.34 -19.83
CA ARG A 321 -21.40 28.93 -18.53
C ARG A 321 -20.05 28.42 -18.06
N LYS A 322 -19.19 29.35 -17.63
CA LYS A 322 -17.89 29.05 -17.04
C LYS A 322 -18.06 28.85 -15.52
N TYR A 323 -17.55 27.73 -15.02
CA TYR A 323 -17.47 27.39 -13.62
C TYR A 323 -16.00 27.39 -13.20
N VAL A 324 -15.73 27.90 -12.00
CA VAL A 324 -14.43 27.75 -11.36
C VAL A 324 -14.62 26.70 -10.27
N ASN A 325 -13.84 25.63 -10.35
CA ASN A 325 -13.78 24.61 -9.32
C ASN A 325 -12.41 24.72 -8.65
N GLU A 326 -12.42 24.90 -7.33
CA GLU A 326 -11.21 24.94 -6.52
C GLU A 326 -11.17 23.66 -5.69
N TYR A 327 -10.07 22.92 -5.79
CA TYR A 327 -9.93 21.68 -5.05
C TYR A 327 -8.48 21.39 -4.68
N TRP A 328 -8.30 20.65 -3.60
CA TRP A 328 -7.00 20.25 -3.07
C TRP A 328 -6.66 18.84 -3.55
N GLN A 329 -6.10 18.80 -4.75
CA GLN A 329 -5.86 17.55 -5.45
C GLN A 329 -4.65 16.79 -4.89
N ALA A 330 -4.83 15.49 -4.66
CA ALA A 330 -3.72 14.56 -4.55
C ALA A 330 -3.09 14.33 -5.93
N LYS A 331 -1.77 14.51 -6.06
CA LYS A 331 -0.87 14.17 -7.20
C LYS A 331 -1.36 14.46 -8.63
N ASN A 332 -2.43 13.81 -9.09
CA ASN A 332 -2.93 13.90 -10.46
C ASN A 332 -3.66 15.22 -10.68
N GLY A 333 -2.97 16.18 -11.31
CA GLY A 333 -3.54 17.45 -11.79
C GLY A 333 -2.91 18.70 -11.17
N ARG A 334 -2.02 18.56 -10.17
CA ARG A 334 -1.19 19.68 -9.72
C ARG A 334 -0.09 19.97 -10.74
N LYS A 335 0.14 21.26 -11.00
CA LYS A 335 1.30 21.69 -11.77
C LYS A 335 2.56 21.54 -10.92
N VAL A 336 3.64 21.12 -11.58
CA VAL A 336 4.93 20.87 -10.97
C VAL A 336 6.04 21.50 -11.80
N THR A 337 7.06 22.00 -11.10
CA THR A 337 8.31 22.48 -11.67
C THR A 337 9.44 21.54 -11.24
N PRO A 338 10.24 21.00 -12.18
CA PRO A 338 11.45 20.24 -11.86
C PRO A 338 12.38 21.02 -10.93
N LEU A 339 12.98 20.34 -9.94
CA LEU A 339 13.79 20.98 -8.90
C LEU A 339 14.87 21.90 -9.48
N ASP A 340 15.56 21.45 -10.55
CA ASP A 340 16.63 22.17 -11.25
C ASP A 340 16.21 23.50 -11.87
N LYS A 341 14.90 23.74 -12.01
CA LYS A 341 14.30 24.99 -12.50
C LYS A 341 13.75 25.87 -11.39
N THR A 342 13.93 25.50 -10.13
CA THR A 342 13.42 26.26 -8.98
C THR A 342 14.51 27.11 -8.34
N LYS A 343 14.09 28.11 -7.55
CA LYS A 343 14.98 28.96 -6.74
C LYS A 343 15.81 28.19 -5.70
N TYR A 344 15.41 26.96 -5.36
CA TYR A 344 16.07 26.16 -4.32
C TYR A 344 17.32 25.44 -4.85
N TYR A 345 17.36 25.13 -6.15
CA TYR A 345 18.39 24.24 -6.71
C TYR A 345 19.83 24.70 -6.49
N PRO A 346 20.21 25.98 -6.66
CA PRO A 346 21.61 26.39 -6.47
C PRO A 346 22.14 26.09 -5.07
N ALA A 347 21.30 26.28 -4.04
CA ALA A 347 21.66 25.98 -2.66
C ALA A 347 21.71 24.45 -2.41
N VAL A 348 20.74 23.70 -2.95
CA VAL A 348 20.72 22.23 -2.85
C VAL A 348 21.94 21.63 -3.54
N GLU A 349 22.28 22.07 -4.76
CA GLU A 349 23.43 21.60 -5.53
C GLU A 349 24.74 21.83 -4.78
N LYS A 350 24.88 22.98 -4.12
CA LYS A 350 26.01 23.29 -3.25
C LYS A 350 26.11 22.29 -2.09
N ILE A 351 25.01 22.07 -1.35
CA ILE A 351 24.97 21.11 -0.23
C ILE A 351 25.35 19.71 -0.70
N ILE A 352 24.80 19.25 -1.83
CA ILE A 352 25.15 17.91 -2.36
C ILE A 352 26.64 17.84 -2.69
N SER A 353 27.22 18.90 -3.28
CA SER A 353 28.64 18.93 -3.66
C SER A 353 29.58 18.93 -2.46
N GLU A 354 29.19 19.56 -1.35
CA GLU A 354 29.96 19.61 -0.10
C GLU A 354 29.90 18.30 0.71
N ASN A 355 28.93 17.42 0.41
CA ASN A 355 28.70 16.15 1.10
C ASN A 355 28.97 14.92 0.20
N LYS A 356 29.75 15.08 -0.88
CA LYS A 356 30.13 13.98 -1.79
C LYS A 356 31.12 13.00 -1.18
#